data_AF-A0A7L4GSR5-F1
#
_entry.id   AF-A0A7L4GSR5-F1
#
_cell.length_a   1.000
_cell.length_b   1.000
_cell.length_c   1.000
_cell.angle_alpha   90.00
_cell.angle_beta   90.00
_cell.angle_gamma   90.00
#
_symmetry.space_group_name_H-M   'P 1'
#
loop_
_entity.id
_entity.type
_entity.pdbx_description
1 polymer ?
#
loop_
_entity_poly.entity_id
_entity_poly.type
_entity_poly.pdbx_seq_one_letter_code
_entity_poly.pdbx_strand_id
1 'polypeptide(L)'
;LFLFARKSVIQLDLANTKKALIVPAFETLRYRLSFPKSKAELLSMLDMGTLFTFRYHVWMKGHAPTNFAKWRTATTPYRVEWEADFEPYVVVRKDCPEYDRRFVGFGWNKVAHIMELDAQ
;
A
#
# COMPACT_ATOMS: atom_id res chain seq x y z
N LEU A 1 2.52 -10.85 8.12
CA LEU A 1 2.33 -9.53 7.48
C LEU A 1 1.37 -8.63 8.27
N PHE A 2 0.13 -9.06 8.54
CA PHE A 2 -0.84 -8.32 9.36
C PHE A 2 -0.31 -7.87 10.75
N LEU A 3 0.42 -8.75 11.44
CA LEU A 3 1.04 -8.41 12.74
C LEU A 3 2.03 -7.24 12.66
N PHE A 4 2.72 -7.08 11.52
CA PHE A 4 3.66 -5.98 11.33
C PHE A 4 2.89 -4.65 11.18
N ALA A 5 1.85 -4.62 10.35
CA ALA A 5 0.99 -3.44 10.20
C ALA A 5 0.38 -3.02 11.56
N ARG A 6 -0.13 -3.97 12.35
CA ARG A 6 -0.67 -3.69 13.69
C ARG A 6 0.39 -3.12 14.64
N LYS A 7 1.62 -3.64 14.62
CA LYS A 7 2.73 -3.08 15.41
C LYS A 7 3.07 -1.66 14.96
N SER A 8 3.11 -1.40 13.65
CA SER A 8 3.39 -0.08 13.09
C SER A 8 2.33 0.97 13.46
N VAL A 9 1.05 0.58 13.53
CA VAL A 9 -0.04 1.47 13.99
C VAL A 9 0.23 2.00 15.40
N ILE A 10 0.65 1.14 16.32
CA ILE A 10 0.99 1.53 17.70
C ILE A 10 2.29 2.34 17.73
N GLN A 11 3.34 1.86 17.06
CA GLN A 11 4.66 2.49 17.06
C GLN A 11 4.63 3.91 16.49
N LEU A 12 3.81 4.18 15.48
CA LEU A 12 3.72 5.48 14.83
C LEU A 12 2.63 6.38 15.42
N ASP A 13 1.89 5.90 16.43
CA ASP A 13 0.76 6.57 17.06
C ASP A 13 -0.25 7.10 16.04
N LEU A 14 -0.70 6.20 15.15
CA LEU A 14 -1.64 6.54 14.07
C LEU A 14 -3.00 7.04 14.59
N ALA A 15 -3.35 6.74 15.84
CA ALA A 15 -4.59 7.17 16.46
C ALA A 15 -4.58 8.67 16.80
N ASN A 16 -3.41 9.26 17.08
CA ASN A 16 -3.32 10.66 17.49
C ASN A 16 -2.54 11.54 16.51
N THR A 17 -1.86 10.94 15.53
CA THR A 17 -1.09 11.68 14.52
C THR A 17 -1.75 11.60 13.14
N LYS A 18 -1.67 12.69 12.36
CA LYS A 18 -2.08 12.72 10.95
C LYS A 18 -1.04 11.97 10.11
N LYS A 19 -1.19 10.65 10.00
CA LYS A 19 -0.33 9.80 9.19
C LYS A 19 -1.17 8.74 8.47
N ALA A 20 -0.77 8.45 7.23
CA ALA A 20 -1.26 7.29 6.49
C ALA A 20 -0.17 6.21 6.44
N LEU A 21 -0.51 4.98 6.81
CA LEU A 21 0.38 3.84 6.63
C LEU A 21 0.07 3.18 5.29
N ILE A 22 1.02 3.21 4.37
CA ILE A 22 0.90 2.51 3.08
C ILE A 22 1.12 1.01 3.29
N VAL A 23 0.20 0.21 2.77
CA VAL A 23 0.28 -1.25 2.76
C VAL A 23 0.67 -1.69 1.35
N PRO A 24 1.85 -2.29 1.16
CA PRO A 24 2.29 -2.78 -0.14
C PRO A 24 1.40 -3.95 -0.57
N ALA A 25 0.97 -3.91 -1.83
CA ALA A 25 0.09 -4.90 -2.43
C ALA A 25 0.81 -5.72 -3.50
N PHE A 26 0.40 -6.98 -3.62
CA PHE A 26 0.98 -7.96 -4.54
C PHE A 26 -0.14 -8.75 -5.21
N GLU A 27 0.12 -9.23 -6.42
CA GLU A 27 -0.83 -10.01 -7.22
C GLU A 27 -0.19 -11.28 -7.79
N THR A 28 -1.03 -12.22 -8.21
CA THR A 28 -0.61 -13.39 -8.97
C THR A 28 -1.63 -13.67 -10.07
N LEU A 29 -1.16 -14.23 -11.18
CA LEU A 29 -2.01 -14.76 -12.24
C LEU A 29 -2.44 -16.21 -11.96
N ARG A 30 -1.89 -16.84 -10.91
CA ARG A 30 -2.20 -18.23 -10.54
C ARG A 30 -3.50 -18.29 -9.74
N TYR A 31 -4.44 -19.10 -10.20
CA TYR A 31 -5.74 -19.28 -9.54
C TYR A 31 -5.64 -20.03 -8.20
N ARG A 32 -4.66 -20.93 -8.07
CA ARG A 32 -4.35 -21.63 -6.83
C ARG A 32 -3.07 -21.05 -6.25
N LEU A 33 -3.18 -20.46 -5.06
CA LEU A 33 -2.08 -19.83 -4.36
C LEU A 33 -2.10 -20.25 -2.89
N SER A 34 -0.95 -20.67 -2.38
CA SER A 34 -0.70 -20.68 -0.94
C SER A 34 -0.22 -19.29 -0.54
N PHE A 35 -0.94 -18.62 0.34
CA PHE A 35 -0.60 -17.26 0.76
C PHE A 35 0.69 -17.24 1.61
N PRO A 36 1.63 -16.32 1.34
CA PRO A 36 2.84 -16.22 2.13
C PRO A 36 2.50 -15.81 3.57
N LYS A 37 3.04 -16.55 4.54
CA LYS A 37 2.83 -16.33 5.97
C LYS A 37 3.84 -15.32 6.55
N SER A 38 4.97 -15.14 5.87
CA SER A 38 6.04 -14.23 6.29
C SER A 38 6.50 -13.31 5.15
N LYS A 39 7.22 -12.23 5.50
CA LYS A 39 7.85 -11.35 4.51
C LYS A 39 8.90 -12.11 3.69
N ALA A 40 9.69 -12.98 4.34
CA ALA A 40 10.71 -13.78 3.66
C ALA A 40 10.09 -14.71 2.60
N GLU A 41 8.99 -15.39 2.93
CA GLU A 41 8.26 -16.24 1.99
C GLU A 41 7.70 -15.42 0.81
N LEU A 42 7.11 -14.25 1.10
CA LEU A 42 6.62 -13.33 0.07
C LEU A 42 7.75 -12.89 -0.88
N LEU A 43 8.92 -12.54 -0.34
CA LEU A 43 10.08 -12.15 -1.14
C LEU A 43 10.57 -13.30 -2.02
N SER A 44 10.64 -14.52 -1.48
CA SER A 44 10.97 -15.71 -2.28
C SER A 44 9.97 -15.92 -3.42
N MET A 45 8.68 -15.72 -3.18
CA MET A 45 7.64 -15.85 -4.21
C MET A 45 7.75 -14.76 -5.30
N LEU A 46 8.16 -13.54 -4.94
CA LEU A 46 8.48 -12.47 -5.89
C LEU A 46 9.69 -12.85 -6.75
N ASP A 47 10.75 -13.38 -6.14
CA ASP A 47 12.01 -13.71 -6.83
C ASP A 47 11.83 -14.90 -7.78
N MET A 48 10.93 -15.83 -7.45
CA MET A 48 10.52 -16.91 -8.34
C MET A 48 9.52 -16.47 -9.44
N GLY A 49 9.08 -15.21 -9.46
CA GLY A 49 8.10 -14.71 -10.44
C GLY A 49 6.71 -15.32 -10.26
N THR A 50 6.37 -15.80 -9.06
CA THR A 50 5.03 -16.33 -8.75
C THR A 50 4.09 -15.26 -8.20
N LEU A 51 4.65 -14.20 -7.62
CA LEU A 51 3.97 -12.96 -7.27
C LEU A 51 4.56 -11.79 -8.06
N PHE A 52 3.77 -10.75 -8.21
CA PHE A 52 4.16 -9.46 -8.77
C PHE A 52 3.71 -8.34 -7.83
N THR A 53 4.31 -7.16 -7.93
CA THR A 53 3.73 -5.97 -7.31
C THR A 53 2.37 -5.70 -7.94
N PHE A 54 1.41 -5.20 -7.17
CA PHE A 54 0.04 -5.04 -7.66
C PHE A 54 -0.04 -4.15 -8.91
N ARG A 55 -0.84 -4.59 -9.90
CA ARG A 55 -1.04 -3.97 -11.21
C ARG A 55 0.24 -3.68 -11.98
N TYR A 56 1.31 -4.44 -11.73
CA TYR A 56 2.61 -4.23 -12.36
C TYR A 56 2.51 -4.17 -13.89
N HIS A 57 1.73 -5.03 -14.52
CA HIS A 57 1.63 -5.08 -15.99
C HIS A 57 0.66 -4.07 -16.62
N VAL A 58 -0.15 -3.39 -15.80
CA VAL A 58 -1.24 -2.52 -16.30
C VAL A 58 -1.01 -1.07 -15.92
N TRP A 59 -0.54 -0.80 -14.71
CA TRP A 59 -0.42 0.56 -14.18
C TRP A 59 0.63 0.63 -13.07
N MET A 60 1.91 0.55 -13.46
CA MET A 60 3.03 0.63 -12.52
C MET A 60 3.03 1.94 -11.73
N LYS A 61 2.69 3.07 -12.36
CA LYS A 61 2.70 4.40 -11.72
C LYS A 61 1.83 4.46 -10.48
N GLY A 62 0.68 3.77 -10.49
CA GLY A 62 -0.26 3.78 -9.36
C GLY A 62 0.31 3.22 -8.05
N HIS A 63 1.40 2.46 -8.09
CA HIS A 63 2.03 1.93 -6.87
C HIS A 63 3.52 2.21 -6.75
N ALA A 64 4.14 2.82 -7.77
CA ALA A 64 5.58 3.09 -7.81
C ALA A 64 6.12 3.84 -6.58
N PRO A 65 5.44 4.88 -6.04
CA PRO A 65 5.92 5.61 -4.86
C PRO A 65 6.08 4.75 -3.60
N THR A 66 5.39 3.60 -3.51
CA THR A 66 5.62 2.60 -2.44
C THR A 66 7.10 2.21 -2.33
N ASN A 67 7.88 2.34 -3.41
CA ASN A 67 9.29 1.99 -3.52
C ASN A 67 9.54 0.55 -3.05
N PHE A 68 9.07 -0.41 -3.86
CA PHE A 68 9.19 -1.82 -3.53
C PHE A 68 10.65 -2.27 -3.36
N ALA A 69 11.61 -1.66 -4.06
CA ALA A 69 13.03 -1.96 -3.87
C ALA A 69 13.48 -1.68 -2.42
N LYS A 70 13.16 -0.49 -1.89
CA LYS A 70 13.40 -0.15 -0.48
C LYS A 70 12.55 -0.99 0.46
N TRP A 71 11.29 -1.27 0.11
CA TRP A 71 10.40 -2.08 0.91
C TRP A 71 10.98 -3.47 1.21
N ARG A 72 11.60 -4.12 0.21
CA ARG A 72 12.11 -5.48 0.34
C ARG A 72 13.08 -5.64 1.53
N THR A 73 13.97 -4.67 1.73
CA THR A 73 14.98 -4.70 2.81
C THR A 73 14.55 -3.98 4.09
N ALA A 74 13.51 -3.13 4.03
CA ALA A 74 13.04 -2.37 5.19
C ALA A 74 12.55 -3.26 6.34
N THR A 75 13.11 -3.05 7.54
CA THR A 75 12.67 -3.69 8.80
C THR A 75 11.84 -2.74 9.67
N THR A 76 11.87 -1.45 9.35
CA THR A 76 11.10 -0.38 10.00
C THR A 76 10.28 0.39 8.95
N PRO A 77 9.18 1.06 9.35
CA PRO A 77 8.46 1.97 8.47
C PRO A 77 9.37 3.06 7.92
N TYR A 78 9.12 3.50 6.69
CA TYR A 78 9.84 4.60 6.04
C TYR A 78 8.86 5.57 5.39
N ARG A 79 9.31 6.82 5.24
CA ARG A 79 8.56 7.86 4.56
C ARG A 79 8.50 7.58 3.05
N VAL A 80 7.31 7.74 2.49
CA VAL A 80 7.01 7.70 1.06
C VAL A 80 6.58 9.11 0.68
N GLU A 81 7.17 9.68 -0.37
CA GLU A 81 6.69 10.93 -0.94
C GLU A 81 5.52 10.61 -1.88
N TRP A 82 4.46 11.41 -1.80
CA TRP A 82 3.34 11.29 -2.72
C TRP A 82 3.74 11.72 -4.13
N GLU A 83 3.15 11.08 -5.15
CA GLU A 83 3.27 11.47 -6.55
C GLU A 83 1.90 11.40 -7.22
N ALA A 84 1.74 12.13 -8.34
CA ALA A 84 0.53 12.07 -9.14
C ALA A 84 0.20 10.63 -9.55
N ASP A 85 -1.10 10.32 -9.60
CA ASP A 85 -1.65 8.98 -9.90
C ASP A 85 -1.41 7.91 -8.82
N PHE A 86 -0.80 8.24 -7.68
CA PHE A 86 -0.52 7.27 -6.63
C PHE A 86 -1.81 6.74 -5.97
N GLU A 87 -2.04 5.43 -6.07
CA GLU A 87 -3.24 4.73 -5.60
C GLU A 87 -2.93 3.61 -4.57
N PRO A 88 -2.25 3.90 -3.44
CA PRO A 88 -1.92 2.91 -2.44
C PRO A 88 -3.14 2.35 -1.70
N TYR A 89 -2.97 1.15 -1.14
CA TYR A 89 -3.78 0.72 -0.01
C TYR A 89 -3.23 1.36 1.25
N VAL A 90 -4.07 1.99 2.06
CA VAL A 90 -3.65 2.69 3.27
C VAL A 90 -4.41 2.23 4.50
N VAL A 91 -3.74 2.31 5.65
CA VAL A 91 -4.36 2.31 6.98
C VAL A 91 -4.23 3.73 7.52
N VAL A 92 -5.38 4.36 7.75
CA VAL A 92 -5.50 5.74 8.22
C VAL A 92 -6.40 5.79 9.44
N ARG A 93 -6.35 6.90 10.16
CA ARG A 93 -7.28 7.16 11.28
C ARG A 93 -8.71 7.27 10.77
N LYS A 94 -9.69 6.90 11.61
CA LYS A 94 -11.11 6.82 11.23
C LYS A 94 -11.75 8.17 10.91
N ASP A 95 -11.25 9.25 11.51
CA ASP A 95 -11.69 10.63 11.28
C ASP A 95 -11.08 11.25 10.02
N CYS A 96 -10.46 10.44 9.14
CA CYS A 96 -9.95 10.92 7.88
C CYS A 96 -11.09 11.38 6.95
N PRO A 97 -10.78 12.20 5.93
CA PRO A 97 -11.73 12.52 4.87
C PRO A 97 -12.42 11.27 4.32
N GLU A 98 -13.72 11.37 4.06
CA GLU A 98 -14.44 10.31 3.38
C GLU A 98 -14.12 10.32 1.88
N TYR A 99 -14.35 9.19 1.20
CA TYR A 99 -14.29 9.14 -0.25
C TYR A 99 -15.36 10.06 -0.85
N ASP A 100 -14.94 10.91 -1.79
CA ASP A 100 -15.86 11.75 -2.52
C ASP A 100 -16.71 10.90 -3.49
N ARG A 101 -18.03 10.91 -3.24
CA ARG A 101 -19.02 10.11 -3.97
C ARG A 101 -19.14 10.49 -5.44
N ARG A 102 -18.63 11.65 -5.86
CA ARG A 102 -18.62 12.08 -7.27
C ARG A 102 -17.70 11.22 -8.15
N PHE A 103 -16.73 10.53 -7.55
CA PHE A 103 -15.75 9.71 -8.28
C PHE A 103 -16.09 8.20 -8.28
N VAL A 104 -17.31 7.83 -7.88
CA VAL A 104 -17.77 6.43 -7.96
C VAL A 104 -17.79 5.97 -9.42
N GLY A 105 -17.16 4.82 -9.70
CA GLY A 105 -17.19 4.17 -11.02
C GLY A 105 -16.10 4.60 -12.03
N PHE A 106 -15.36 5.70 -11.77
CA PHE A 106 -14.37 6.23 -12.74
C PHE A 106 -12.91 5.82 -12.48
N GLY A 107 -12.61 5.08 -11.40
CA GLY A 107 -11.24 4.66 -11.08
C GLY A 107 -10.36 5.75 -10.44
N TRP A 108 -10.93 6.86 -10.01
CA TRP A 108 -10.21 8.01 -9.41
C TRP A 108 -10.53 8.25 -7.93
N ASN A 109 -11.39 7.41 -7.33
CA ASN A 109 -11.81 7.57 -5.93
C ASN A 109 -10.62 7.53 -4.96
N LYS A 110 -9.71 6.56 -5.13
CA LYS A 110 -8.54 6.41 -4.28
C LYS A 110 -7.49 7.48 -4.54
N VAL A 111 -7.21 7.81 -5.81
CA VAL A 111 -6.25 8.87 -6.13
C VAL A 111 -6.67 10.21 -5.52
N ALA A 112 -7.95 10.60 -5.67
CA ALA A 112 -8.47 11.84 -5.07
C ALA A 112 -8.42 11.82 -3.54
N HIS A 113 -8.74 10.67 -2.92
CA HIS A 113 -8.68 10.51 -1.47
C HIS A 113 -7.26 10.64 -0.93
N ILE A 114 -6.28 10.02 -1.58
CA ILE A 114 -4.87 10.09 -1.17
C ILE A 114 -4.30 11.50 -1.37
N MET A 115 -4.68 12.19 -2.45
CA MET A 115 -4.32 13.60 -2.67
C MET A 115 -4.82 14.49 -1.53
N GLU A 116 -6.08 14.30 -1.09
CA GLU A 116 -6.64 15.04 0.05
C GLU A 116 -5.92 14.69 1.36
N LEU A 117 -5.54 13.43 1.57
CA LEU A 117 -4.76 13.04 2.75
C LEU A 117 -3.36 13.67 2.80
N ASP A 118 -2.71 13.84 1.64
CA ASP A 118 -1.38 14.45 1.54
C ASP A 118 -1.41 15.96 1.80
N ALA A 119 -2.52 16.63 1.43
CA ALA A 119 -2.68 18.08 1.58
C ALA A 119 -2.97 18.57 3.03
N GLN A 120 -3.18 17.66 3.99
CA GLN A 120 -3.65 17.94 5.36
C GLN A 120 -2.59 17.95 6.46
#